data_AF-A0A9D1HF54-F1
#
_entry.id   AF-A0A9D1HF54-F1
#
_cell.length_a   1.000
_cell.length_b   1.000
_cell.length_c   1.000
_cell.angle_alpha   90.00
_cell.angle_beta   90.00
_cell.angle_gamma   90.00
#
_symmetry.space_group_name_H-M   'P 1'
#
loop_
_entity.id
_entity.type
_entity.pdbx_description
1 polymer ?
#
loop_
_entity_poly.entity_id
_entity_poly.type
_entity_poly.pdbx_seq_one_letter_code
_entity_poly.pdbx_strand_id
1 'polypeptide(L)'
;MSKKGENIYLRKDGRWEGRYIKGRKPDGRPCFVSIYGHCYADVKKRLILIKSRMYREELEWTLCRHESLGGWTEQWLETNIRPYVKPGTYAGYRRNIDNHIYPALGDLPLSRITTDRIQQAVNQWAGEMAPATVGGIYRLLKSIFTAACAQGLILRNPCHNIRLPKMVCRSPRVLTRKEQEKLEEKQKRRKKFFAPVLCPGRLSNFIFGRYCRSAGKNPF
;
A
#
# COMPACT_ATOMS: atom_id res chain seq x y z
N MET A 1 33.22 -35.15 -17.74
CA MET A 1 34.22 -34.20 -17.18
C MET A 1 33.50 -33.04 -16.51
N SER A 2 33.84 -32.70 -15.27
CA SER A 2 33.30 -31.51 -14.58
C SER A 2 33.85 -30.25 -15.25
N LYS A 3 32.99 -29.41 -15.85
CA LYS A 3 33.40 -28.12 -16.39
C LYS A 3 33.83 -27.23 -15.21
N LYS A 4 35.12 -26.88 -15.15
CA LYS A 4 35.70 -26.04 -14.09
C LYS A 4 34.94 -24.70 -14.05
N GLY A 5 34.47 -24.29 -12.87
CA GLY A 5 33.87 -22.97 -12.63
C GLY A 5 32.36 -22.93 -12.33
N GLU A 6 31.59 -23.98 -12.67
CA GLU A 6 30.12 -23.92 -12.50
C GLU A 6 29.60 -24.49 -11.17
N ASN A 7 30.45 -25.07 -10.31
CA ASN A 7 30.09 -25.76 -9.07
C ASN A 7 29.00 -26.84 -9.26
N ILE A 8 29.07 -27.59 -10.37
CA ILE A 8 28.18 -28.71 -10.69
C ILE A 8 28.99 -30.00 -10.78
N TYR A 9 28.55 -31.04 -10.08
CA TYR A 9 29.26 -32.32 -9.93
C TYR A 9 28.32 -33.50 -10.17
N LEU A 10 28.83 -34.58 -10.78
CA LEU A 10 28.11 -35.84 -10.90
C LEU A 10 28.39 -36.71 -9.66
N ARG A 11 27.34 -37.18 -9.00
CA ARG A 11 27.44 -38.06 -7.81
C ARG A 11 27.49 -39.54 -8.23
N LYS A 12 27.90 -40.38 -7.28
CA LYS A 12 27.92 -41.85 -7.44
C LYS A 12 26.54 -42.47 -7.67
N ASP A 13 25.47 -41.79 -7.25
CA ASP A 13 24.07 -42.20 -7.44
C ASP A 13 23.49 -41.79 -8.80
N GLY A 14 24.31 -41.24 -9.72
CA GLY A 14 23.89 -40.79 -11.04
C GLY A 14 23.20 -39.42 -11.08
N ARG A 15 22.98 -38.76 -9.93
CA ARG A 15 22.39 -37.42 -9.88
C ARG A 15 23.45 -36.33 -10.02
N TRP A 16 23.07 -35.22 -10.62
CA TRP A 16 23.87 -34.00 -10.68
C TRP A 16 23.60 -33.13 -9.44
N GLU A 17 24.67 -32.69 -8.78
CA GLU A 17 24.67 -31.79 -7.63
C GLU A 17 25.22 -30.43 -8.04
N GLY A 18 24.40 -29.37 -7.94
CA GLY A 18 24.83 -27.99 -8.12
C GLY A 18 24.93 -27.28 -6.78
N ARG A 19 26.04 -26.59 -6.49
CA ARG A 19 26.23 -25.82 -5.25
C ARG A 19 26.23 -24.32 -5.51
N TYR A 20 25.54 -23.57 -4.68
CA TYR A 20 25.57 -22.10 -4.67
C TYR A 20 25.75 -21.56 -3.25
N ILE A 21 26.27 -20.34 -3.14
CA ILE A 21 26.46 -19.65 -1.87
C ILE A 21 25.13 -18.96 -1.51
N LYS A 22 24.48 -19.38 -0.42
CA LYS A 22 23.25 -18.75 0.07
C LYS A 22 23.53 -17.55 0.97
N GLY A 23 24.70 -17.50 1.59
CA GLY A 23 25.13 -16.43 2.48
C GLY A 23 26.51 -16.72 3.06
N ARG A 24 26.94 -15.91 4.03
CA ARG A 24 28.16 -16.14 4.80
C ARG A 24 27.81 -16.33 6.27
N LYS A 25 28.55 -17.21 6.94
CA LYS A 25 28.50 -17.37 8.40
C LYS A 25 29.09 -16.12 9.08
N PRO A 26 28.85 -15.94 10.40
CA PRO A 26 29.52 -14.88 11.17
C PRO A 26 31.05 -14.94 11.11
N ASP A 27 31.61 -16.13 10.91
CA ASP A 27 33.06 -16.37 10.73
C ASP A 27 33.59 -16.00 9.32
N GLY A 28 32.74 -15.46 8.44
CA GLY A 28 33.07 -15.06 7.07
C GLY A 28 33.08 -16.21 6.04
N ARG A 29 32.92 -17.47 6.46
CA ARG A 29 32.93 -18.62 5.55
C ARG A 29 31.63 -18.71 4.74
N PRO A 30 31.68 -19.08 3.45
CA PRO A 30 30.47 -19.22 2.63
C PRO A 30 29.61 -20.40 3.07
N CYS A 31 28.31 -20.16 3.21
CA CYS A 31 27.28 -21.19 3.39
C CYS A 31 26.84 -21.71 2.03
N PHE A 32 27.27 -22.91 1.67
CA PHE A 32 26.82 -23.58 0.46
C PHE A 32 25.49 -24.31 0.68
N VAL A 33 24.61 -24.22 -0.32
CA VAL A 33 23.39 -25.03 -0.42
C VAL A 33 23.45 -25.82 -1.73
N SER A 34 23.07 -27.10 -1.67
CA SER A 34 23.07 -28.01 -2.81
C SER A 34 21.68 -28.14 -3.44
N ILE A 35 21.63 -28.23 -4.76
CA ILE A 35 20.46 -28.64 -5.53
C ILE A 35 20.78 -29.91 -6.32
N TYR A 36 19.78 -30.76 -6.50
CA TYR A 36 19.93 -32.03 -7.19
C TYR A 36 19.04 -32.10 -8.44
N GLY A 37 19.50 -32.81 -9.47
CA GLY A 37 18.72 -33.10 -10.67
C GLY A 37 19.26 -34.31 -11.44
N HIS A 38 18.45 -34.85 -12.35
CA HIS A 38 18.84 -35.99 -13.18
C HIS A 38 19.61 -35.58 -14.45
N CYS A 39 19.54 -34.30 -14.84
CA CYS A 39 20.21 -33.75 -16.01
C CYS A 39 21.08 -32.54 -15.63
N TYR A 40 22.29 -32.48 -16.17
CA TYR A 40 23.21 -31.35 -16.01
C TYR A 40 22.59 -30.02 -16.44
N ALA A 41 21.88 -30.02 -17.59
CA ALA A 41 21.27 -28.82 -18.13
C ALA A 41 20.20 -28.23 -17.18
N ASP A 42 19.42 -29.07 -16.52
CA ASP A 42 18.39 -28.65 -15.57
C ASP A 42 18.99 -28.06 -14.30
N VAL A 43 20.03 -28.70 -13.76
CA VAL A 43 20.77 -28.19 -12.60
C VAL A 43 21.42 -26.84 -12.94
N LYS A 44 22.03 -26.72 -14.12
CA LYS A 44 22.62 -25.46 -14.60
C LYS A 44 21.57 -24.34 -14.72
N LYS A 45 20.44 -24.61 -15.38
CA LYS A 45 19.33 -23.64 -15.50
C LYS A 45 18.82 -23.20 -14.13
N ARG A 46 18.63 -24.15 -13.19
CA ARG A 46 18.19 -23.84 -11.82
C ARG A 46 19.21 -23.00 -11.06
N LEU A 47 20.51 -23.30 -11.18
CA LEU A 47 21.56 -22.49 -10.57
C LEU A 47 21.59 -21.06 -11.13
N ILE A 48 21.44 -20.88 -12.44
CA ILE A 48 21.37 -19.55 -13.06
C ILE A 48 20.19 -18.75 -12.51
N LEU A 49 19.01 -19.36 -12.42
CA LEU A 49 17.81 -18.71 -11.88
C LEU A 49 17.94 -18.34 -10.39
N ILE A 50 18.59 -19.20 -9.60
CA ILE A 50 18.85 -18.90 -8.18
C ILE A 50 19.86 -17.76 -8.05
N LYS A 51 20.98 -17.83 -8.78
CA LYS A 51 22.02 -16.78 -8.76
C LYS A 51 21.48 -15.44 -9.24
N SER A 52 20.63 -15.42 -10.26
CA SER A 52 20.02 -14.17 -10.76
C SER A 52 19.07 -13.55 -9.76
N ARG A 53 18.27 -14.36 -9.04
CA ARG A 53 17.43 -13.87 -7.94
C ARG A 53 18.27 -13.27 -6.81
N MET A 54 19.34 -13.96 -6.40
CA MET A 54 20.23 -13.47 -5.35
C MET A 54 20.94 -12.18 -5.75
N TYR A 55 21.49 -12.10 -6.97
CA TYR A 55 22.13 -10.88 -7.46
C TYR A 55 21.13 -9.72 -7.53
N ARG A 56 19.89 -10.00 -7.92
CA ARG A 56 18.83 -9.00 -7.91
C ARG A 56 18.50 -8.52 -6.50
N GLU A 57 18.36 -9.41 -5.53
CA GLU A 57 18.11 -9.06 -4.12
C GLU A 57 19.27 -8.22 -3.55
N GLU A 58 20.52 -8.57 -3.89
CA GLU A 58 21.72 -7.83 -3.49
C GLU A 58 21.78 -6.44 -4.13
N LEU A 59 21.44 -6.34 -5.42
CA LEU A 59 21.35 -5.07 -6.14
C LEU A 59 20.22 -4.18 -5.59
N GLU A 60 19.06 -4.77 -5.31
CA GLU A 60 17.94 -4.10 -4.65
C GLU A 60 18.34 -3.59 -3.26
N TRP A 61 19.09 -4.37 -2.49
CA TRP A 61 19.62 -3.95 -1.19
C TRP A 61 20.63 -2.80 -1.29
N THR A 62 21.51 -2.83 -2.30
CA THR A 62 22.60 -1.85 -2.46
C THR A 62 22.12 -0.53 -3.06
N LEU A 63 21.13 -0.57 -3.96
CA LEU A 63 20.58 0.61 -4.62
C LEU A 63 19.47 1.30 -3.81
N CYS A 64 18.70 0.55 -3.02
CA CYS A 64 17.64 1.14 -2.21
C CYS A 64 18.25 1.82 -0.98
N ARG A 65 18.00 3.12 -0.83
CA ARG A 65 18.23 3.83 0.45
C ARG A 65 17.58 3.01 1.57
N HIS A 66 18.29 2.76 2.66
CA HIS A 66 17.76 2.07 3.86
C HIS A 66 16.76 2.94 4.64
N GLU A 67 15.91 3.65 3.91
CA GLU A 67 14.87 4.50 4.45
C GLU A 67 13.68 3.63 4.83
N SER A 68 13.15 3.88 6.03
CA SER A 68 11.91 3.24 6.49
C SER A 68 10.73 3.81 5.72
N LEU A 69 9.65 3.02 5.60
CA LEU A 69 8.42 3.52 5.00
C LEU A 69 7.91 4.75 5.76
N GLY A 70 8.03 4.76 7.09
CA GLY A 70 7.64 5.90 7.92
C GLY A 70 8.41 7.18 7.57
N GLY A 71 9.74 7.10 7.49
CA GLY A 71 10.58 8.26 7.14
C GLY A 71 10.26 8.80 5.75
N TRP A 72 10.18 7.90 4.77
CA TRP A 72 9.81 8.26 3.40
C TRP A 72 8.42 8.90 3.33
N THR A 73 7.44 8.34 4.03
CA THR A 73 6.05 8.81 3.98
C THR A 73 5.93 10.22 4.56
N GLU A 74 6.68 10.54 5.62
CA GLU A 74 6.71 11.90 6.19
C GLU A 74 7.30 12.88 5.18
N GLN A 75 8.45 12.56 4.57
CA GLN A 75 9.07 13.41 3.55
C GLN A 75 8.12 13.63 2.35
N TRP A 76 7.45 12.56 1.90
CA TRP A 76 6.49 12.61 0.80
C TRP A 76 5.26 13.44 1.15
N LEU A 77 4.72 13.34 2.36
CA LEU A 77 3.60 14.15 2.80
C LEU A 77 3.93 15.64 2.78
N GLU A 78 5.10 16.02 3.30
CA GLU A 78 5.51 17.42 3.40
C GLU A 78 5.90 18.02 2.06
N THR A 79 6.65 17.28 1.24
CA THR A 79 7.22 17.81 0.00
C THR A 79 6.27 17.69 -1.18
N ASN A 80 5.59 16.55 -1.32
CA ASN A 80 4.82 16.22 -2.53
C ASN A 80 3.32 16.44 -2.37
N ILE A 81 2.79 16.46 -1.14
CA ILE A 81 1.35 16.48 -0.90
C ILE A 81 0.91 17.81 -0.29
N ARG A 82 1.53 18.25 0.81
CA ARG A 82 1.15 19.45 1.56
C ARG A 82 0.97 20.71 0.69
N PRO A 83 1.82 20.99 -0.32
CA PRO A 83 1.64 22.18 -1.17
C PRO A 83 0.43 22.12 -2.10
N TYR A 84 -0.06 20.92 -2.43
CA TYR A 84 -1.02 20.71 -3.52
C TYR A 84 -2.41 20.26 -3.05
N VAL A 85 -2.57 19.89 -1.78
CA VAL A 85 -3.85 19.41 -1.25
C VAL A 85 -4.44 20.36 -0.22
N LYS A 86 -5.79 20.33 -0.09
CA LYS A 86 -6.50 21.10 0.92
C LYS A 86 -6.20 20.57 2.33
N PRO A 87 -6.24 21.42 3.37
CA PRO A 87 -5.96 21.00 4.75
C PRO A 87 -6.79 19.80 5.23
N GLY A 88 -8.08 19.73 4.86
CA GLY A 88 -8.93 18.60 5.22
C GLY A 88 -8.51 17.27 4.58
N THR A 89 -8.02 17.30 3.34
CA THR A 89 -7.50 16.12 2.66
C THR A 89 -6.18 15.68 3.27
N TYR A 90 -5.27 16.63 3.56
CA TYR A 90 -4.01 16.36 4.25
C TYR A 90 -4.26 15.69 5.62
N ALA A 91 -5.17 16.24 6.42
CA ALA A 91 -5.54 15.65 7.71
C ALA A 91 -6.11 14.22 7.56
N GLY A 92 -6.88 13.97 6.50
CA GLY A 92 -7.39 12.63 6.18
C GLY A 92 -6.27 11.65 5.81
N TYR A 93 -5.30 12.08 5.02
CA TYR A 93 -4.12 11.25 4.69
C TYR A 93 -3.29 10.96 5.92
N ARG A 94 -2.99 11.98 6.74
CA ARG A 94 -2.22 11.83 7.98
C ARG A 94 -2.88 10.83 8.93
N ARG A 95 -4.19 11.00 9.17
CA ARG A 95 -4.98 10.04 9.97
C ARG A 95 -4.87 8.62 9.45
N ASN A 96 -5.02 8.41 8.14
CA ASN A 96 -4.95 7.06 7.56
C ASN A 96 -3.55 6.46 7.68
N ILE A 97 -2.50 7.29 7.57
CA ILE A 97 -1.12 6.86 7.71
C ILE A 97 -0.84 6.46 9.16
N ASP A 98 -1.11 7.36 10.11
CA ASP A 98 -0.77 7.17 11.52
C ASP A 98 -1.56 6.00 12.15
N ASN A 99 -2.83 5.84 11.79
CA ASN A 99 -3.69 4.83 12.41
C ASN A 99 -3.59 3.43 11.76
N HIS A 100 -3.19 3.35 10.49
CA HIS A 100 -3.30 2.09 9.74
C HIS A 100 -2.01 1.69 9.03
N ILE A 101 -1.37 2.60 8.30
CA ILE A 101 -0.17 2.26 7.51
C ILE A 101 1.06 2.14 8.41
N TYR A 102 1.25 3.11 9.32
CA TYR A 102 2.41 3.17 10.20
C TYR A 102 2.48 1.96 11.16
N PRO A 103 1.40 1.55 11.86
CA PRO A 103 1.46 0.40 12.76
C PRO A 103 1.72 -0.93 12.05
N ALA A 104 1.35 -1.05 10.78
CA ALA A 104 1.50 -2.29 10.01
C ALA A 104 2.85 -2.38 9.28
N LEU A 105 3.36 -1.26 8.76
CA LEU A 105 4.46 -1.25 7.78
C LEU A 105 5.52 -0.15 8.04
N GLY A 106 5.29 0.77 8.98
CA GLY A 106 6.07 2.01 9.13
C GLY A 106 7.56 1.80 9.41
N ASP A 107 7.89 0.87 10.31
CA ASP A 107 9.28 0.59 10.72
C ASP A 107 10.05 -0.26 9.72
N LEU A 108 9.37 -0.84 8.73
CA LEU A 108 10.01 -1.67 7.73
C LEU A 108 10.73 -0.80 6.70
N PRO A 109 11.95 -1.17 6.29
CA PRO A 109 12.62 -0.51 5.18
C PRO A 109 11.84 -0.77 3.88
N LEU A 110 11.77 0.24 3.02
CA LEU A 110 11.01 0.19 1.76
C LEU A 110 11.33 -1.05 0.92
N SER A 111 12.61 -1.49 0.90
CA SER A 111 13.08 -2.66 0.15
C SER A 111 12.60 -4.00 0.70
N ARG A 112 12.22 -4.10 1.98
CA ARG A 112 11.73 -5.34 2.61
C ARG A 112 10.22 -5.49 2.56
N ILE A 113 9.50 -4.48 2.08
CA ILE A 113 8.03 -4.54 2.00
C ILE A 113 7.65 -5.35 0.77
N THR A 114 7.17 -6.57 1.02
CA THR A 114 6.71 -7.49 -0.03
C THR A 114 5.20 -7.35 -0.28
N THR A 115 4.76 -7.79 -1.46
CA THR A 115 3.34 -7.88 -1.81
C THR A 115 2.54 -8.74 -0.82
N ASP A 116 3.13 -9.81 -0.30
CA ASP A 116 2.49 -10.67 0.72
C ASP A 116 2.23 -9.91 2.03
N ARG A 117 3.20 -9.12 2.51
CA ARG A 117 3.00 -8.27 3.71
C ARG A 117 1.88 -7.26 3.52
N ILE A 118 1.80 -6.65 2.34
CA ILE A 118 0.72 -5.71 2.01
C ILE A 118 -0.62 -6.44 1.98
N GLN A 119 -0.68 -7.65 1.42
CA GLN A 119 -1.92 -8.43 1.39
C GLN A 119 -2.37 -8.83 2.80
N GLN A 120 -1.45 -9.19 3.69
CA GLN A 120 -1.74 -9.46 5.10
C GLN A 120 -2.35 -8.23 5.79
N ALA A 121 -1.76 -7.04 5.60
CA ALA A 121 -2.29 -5.80 6.15
C ALA A 121 -3.70 -5.49 5.61
N VAL A 122 -3.92 -5.65 4.30
CA VAL A 122 -5.25 -5.46 3.68
C VAL A 122 -6.28 -6.43 4.22
N ASN A 123 -5.91 -7.70 4.44
CA ASN A 123 -6.80 -8.70 5.01
C ASN A 123 -7.20 -8.36 6.45
N GLN A 124 -6.24 -7.88 7.27
CA GLN A 124 -6.52 -7.41 8.62
C GLN A 124 -7.49 -6.23 8.60
N TRP A 125 -7.21 -5.21 7.77
CA TRP A 125 -8.07 -4.05 7.61
C TRP A 125 -9.49 -4.42 7.11
N ALA A 126 -9.61 -5.43 6.25
CA ALA A 126 -10.90 -5.91 5.77
C ALA A 126 -11.74 -6.60 6.86
N GLY A 127 -11.12 -7.12 7.93
CA GLY A 127 -11.82 -7.67 9.09
C GLY A 127 -12.37 -6.61 10.03
N GLU A 128 -11.71 -5.45 10.11
CA GLU A 128 -12.02 -4.39 11.08
C GLU A 128 -12.81 -3.22 10.48
N MET A 129 -12.69 -2.99 9.16
CA MET A 129 -13.20 -1.78 8.50
C MET A 129 -14.08 -2.06 7.28
N ALA A 130 -14.88 -1.05 6.92
CA ALA A 130 -15.68 -1.11 5.71
C ALA A 130 -14.82 -1.22 4.44
N PRO A 131 -15.22 -2.02 3.43
CA PRO A 131 -14.46 -2.22 2.19
C PRO A 131 -14.07 -0.91 1.47
N ALA A 132 -14.93 0.11 1.53
CA ALA A 132 -14.67 1.41 0.95
C ALA A 132 -13.49 2.15 1.61
N THR A 133 -13.38 2.05 2.94
CA THR A 133 -12.28 2.64 3.73
C THR A 133 -10.97 1.93 3.42
N VAL A 134 -10.97 0.59 3.43
CA VAL A 134 -9.80 -0.23 3.06
C VAL A 134 -9.32 0.12 1.65
N GLY A 135 -10.24 0.25 0.69
CA GLY A 135 -9.90 0.70 -0.66
C GLY A 135 -9.30 2.11 -0.71
N GLY A 136 -9.71 3.00 0.19
CA GLY A 136 -9.12 4.34 0.36
C GLY A 136 -7.69 4.30 0.87
N ILE A 137 -7.45 3.54 1.95
CA ILE A 137 -6.12 3.36 2.55
C ILE A 137 -5.17 2.70 1.55
N TYR A 138 -5.62 1.66 0.84
CA TYR A 138 -4.81 1.01 -0.18
C TYR A 138 -4.45 1.95 -1.34
N ARG A 139 -5.38 2.80 -1.79
CA ARG A 139 -5.08 3.80 -2.83
C ARG A 139 -4.01 4.79 -2.38
N LEU A 140 -4.07 5.23 -1.13
CA LEU A 140 -3.03 6.08 -0.54
C LEU A 140 -1.69 5.35 -0.50
N LEU A 141 -1.66 4.12 0.00
CA LEU A 141 -0.45 3.28 0.06
C LEU A 141 0.18 3.08 -1.32
N LYS A 142 -0.64 2.77 -2.33
CA LYS A 142 -0.18 2.62 -3.72
C LYS A 142 0.46 3.92 -4.23
N SER A 143 -0.10 5.08 -3.88
CA SER A 143 0.45 6.39 -4.24
C SER A 143 1.82 6.64 -3.60
N ILE A 144 1.98 6.32 -2.31
CA ILE A 144 3.24 6.45 -1.58
C ILE A 144 4.35 5.62 -2.27
N PHE A 145 4.06 4.35 -2.59
CA PHE A 145 5.03 3.49 -3.28
C PHE A 145 5.29 3.91 -4.73
N THR A 146 4.30 4.50 -5.40
CA THR A 146 4.50 5.02 -6.77
C THR A 146 5.47 6.19 -6.76
N ALA A 147 5.35 7.08 -5.77
CA ALA A 147 6.29 8.18 -5.58
C ALA A 147 7.69 7.67 -5.19
N ALA A 148 7.78 6.62 -4.35
CA ALA A 148 9.05 5.99 -3.99
C ALA A 148 9.78 5.43 -5.23
N CYS A 149 9.04 4.76 -6.13
CA CYS A 149 9.60 4.29 -7.40
C CYS A 149 10.10 5.45 -8.26
N ALA A 150 9.32 6.55 -8.34
CA ALA A 150 9.68 7.70 -9.15
C ALA A 150 10.97 8.40 -8.67
N GLN A 151 11.25 8.35 -7.36
CA GLN A 151 12.49 8.85 -6.77
C GLN A 151 13.64 7.83 -6.77
N GLY A 152 13.43 6.62 -7.31
CA GLY A 152 14.45 5.57 -7.36
C GLY A 152 14.75 4.93 -6.00
N LEU A 153 13.92 5.15 -4.98
CA LEU A 153 14.08 4.53 -3.66
C LEU A 153 13.81 3.02 -3.70
N ILE A 154 12.96 2.59 -4.63
CA ILE A 154 12.64 1.19 -4.92
C ILE A 154 12.55 0.97 -6.42
N LEU A 155 12.87 -0.24 -6.88
CA LEU A 155 12.82 -0.58 -8.30
C LEU A 155 11.40 -0.85 -8.82
N ARG A 156 10.51 -1.36 -7.95
CA ARG A 156 9.16 -1.78 -8.32
C ARG A 156 8.17 -1.51 -7.21
N ASN A 157 6.96 -1.11 -7.59
CA ASN A 157 5.87 -0.92 -6.64
C ASN A 157 5.36 -2.28 -6.11
N PRO A 158 5.44 -2.55 -4.78
CA PRO A 158 5.00 -3.81 -4.18
C PRO A 158 3.47 -3.97 -4.14
N CYS A 159 2.69 -2.90 -4.35
CA CYS A 159 1.22 -2.92 -4.40
C CYS A 159 0.65 -3.46 -5.72
N HIS A 160 1.37 -4.29 -6.47
CA HIS A 160 0.83 -4.93 -7.65
C HIS A 160 0.04 -6.20 -7.27
N ASN A 161 -1.05 -6.49 -7.98
CA ASN A 161 -1.84 -7.72 -7.81
C ASN A 161 -2.44 -7.96 -6.41
N ILE A 162 -2.63 -6.92 -5.60
CA ILE A 162 -3.32 -7.03 -4.30
C ILE A 162 -4.82 -7.22 -4.52
N ARG A 163 -5.39 -8.18 -3.79
CA ARG A 163 -6.83 -8.47 -3.78
C ARG A 163 -7.51 -7.61 -2.73
N LEU A 164 -8.45 -6.77 -3.16
CA LEU A 164 -9.24 -5.91 -2.30
C LEU A 164 -10.60 -6.53 -1.97
N PRO A 165 -11.19 -6.22 -0.80
CA PRO A 165 -12.54 -6.66 -0.47
C PRO A 165 -13.56 -6.08 -1.47
N LYS A 166 -14.56 -6.89 -1.83
CA LYS A 166 -15.62 -6.47 -2.75
C LYS A 166 -16.41 -5.32 -2.14
N MET A 167 -16.49 -4.21 -2.85
CA MET A 167 -17.34 -3.09 -2.46
C MET A 167 -18.80 -3.43 -2.78
N VAL A 168 -19.64 -3.50 -1.75
CA VAL A 168 -21.09 -3.55 -1.95
C VAL A 168 -21.56 -2.11 -2.13
N CYS A 169 -21.96 -1.75 -3.35
CA CYS A 169 -22.55 -0.45 -3.63
C CYS A 169 -23.94 -0.40 -2.99
N ARG A 170 -24.06 0.23 -1.82
CA ARG A 170 -25.37 0.52 -1.23
C ARG A 170 -25.85 1.83 -1.83
N SER A 171 -27.01 1.80 -2.50
CA SER A 171 -27.67 3.03 -2.90
C SER A 171 -27.91 3.88 -1.64
N PRO A 172 -27.60 5.19 -1.67
CA PRO A 172 -27.92 6.05 -0.54
C PRO A 172 -29.44 5.97 -0.33
N ARG A 173 -29.86 5.66 0.91
CA ARG A 173 -31.29 5.64 1.24
C ARG A 173 -31.84 7.05 1.06
N VAL A 174 -32.72 7.21 0.09
CA VAL A 174 -33.45 8.46 -0.15
C VAL A 174 -34.62 8.51 0.84
N LEU A 175 -34.81 9.65 1.48
CA LEU A 175 -35.97 9.87 2.34
C LEU A 175 -37.24 9.87 1.49
N THR A 176 -38.25 9.13 1.93
CA THR A 176 -39.60 9.26 1.37
C THR A 176 -40.24 10.58 1.82
N ARG A 177 -41.20 11.11 1.06
CA ARG A 177 -41.91 12.36 1.44
C ARG A 177 -42.47 12.31 2.86
N LYS A 178 -43.05 11.17 3.27
CA LYS A 178 -43.59 10.97 4.62
C LYS A 178 -42.51 11.03 5.71
N GLU A 179 -41.31 10.54 5.43
CA GLU A 179 -40.19 10.59 6.38
C GLU A 179 -39.60 12.00 6.47
N GLN A 180 -39.58 12.73 5.34
CA GLN A 180 -39.19 14.13 5.30
C GLN A 180 -40.16 14.99 6.15
N GLU A 181 -41.47 14.84 5.97
CA GLU A 181 -42.50 15.54 6.75
C GLU A 181 -42.36 15.28 8.26
N LYS A 182 -42.11 14.03 8.66
CA LYS A 182 -41.86 13.66 10.06
C LYS A 182 -40.58 14.30 10.61
N LEU A 183 -39.53 14.41 9.80
CA LEU A 183 -38.28 15.08 10.17
C LEU A 183 -38.49 16.59 10.38
N GLU A 184 -39.24 17.22 9.47
CA GLU A 184 -39.60 18.64 9.54
C GLU A 184 -40.47 18.95 10.77
N GLU A 185 -41.45 18.09 11.06
CA GLU A 185 -42.31 18.23 12.24
C GLU A 185 -41.49 18.12 13.54
N LYS A 186 -40.59 17.14 13.65
CA LYS A 186 -39.67 17.01 14.79
C LYS A 186 -38.72 18.20 14.92
N GLN A 187 -38.29 18.81 13.82
CA GLN A 187 -37.46 20.01 13.86
C GLN A 187 -38.24 21.26 14.30
N LYS A 188 -39.51 21.40 13.90
CA LYS A 188 -40.38 22.48 14.38
C LYS A 188 -40.59 22.39 15.89
N ARG A 189 -40.81 21.19 16.43
CA ARG A 189 -40.93 20.93 17.88
C ARG A 189 -39.64 21.22 18.67
N ARG A 190 -38.46 21.14 18.03
CA ARG A 190 -37.14 21.42 18.64
C ARG A 190 -36.67 22.87 18.53
N LYS A 191 -37.33 23.75 17.75
CA LYS A 191 -36.79 25.09 17.48
C LYS A 191 -37.13 26.10 18.56
N LYS A 192 -36.16 26.27 19.47
CA LYS A 192 -35.66 27.59 19.84
C LYS A 192 -34.37 28.02 19.13
N PHE A 193 -33.65 27.22 18.31
CA PHE A 193 -32.33 27.71 17.82
C PHE A 193 -31.74 27.29 16.45
N PHE A 194 -32.42 26.64 15.50
CA PHE A 194 -31.78 26.39 14.17
C PHE A 194 -32.76 26.43 13.00
N ALA A 195 -32.93 27.58 12.34
CA ALA A 195 -33.67 27.63 11.07
C ALA A 195 -32.97 26.78 9.99
N PRO A 196 -33.65 25.90 9.24
CA PRO A 196 -33.03 25.10 8.20
C PRO A 196 -33.21 25.83 6.86
N VAL A 197 -32.12 26.16 6.17
CA VAL A 197 -32.21 26.55 4.76
C VAL A 197 -32.53 25.27 3.97
N LEU A 198 -33.82 24.98 3.82
CA LEU A 198 -34.35 24.02 2.86
C LEU A 198 -35.01 24.84 1.75
N CYS A 199 -34.24 25.16 0.70
CA CYS A 199 -34.79 25.75 -0.51
C CYS A 199 -35.62 24.68 -1.27
N PRO A 200 -36.91 24.93 -1.54
CA PRO A 200 -37.73 24.03 -2.33
C PRO A 200 -37.49 24.36 -3.82
N GLY A 201 -36.68 23.56 -4.52
CA GLY A 201 -36.68 23.58 -5.98
C GLY A 201 -35.32 23.37 -6.65
N ARG A 202 -34.91 22.10 -6.80
CA ARG A 202 -34.40 21.52 -8.06
C ARG A 202 -33.94 20.08 -7.81
N LEU A 203 -34.69 19.15 -8.40
CA LEU A 203 -34.23 17.80 -8.69
C LEU A 203 -33.09 17.89 -9.71
N SER A 204 -31.84 17.84 -9.25
CA SER A 204 -30.69 17.31 -10.00
C SER A 204 -29.44 17.35 -9.12
N ASN A 205 -28.94 16.16 -8.77
CA ASN A 205 -27.59 15.87 -8.30
C ASN A 205 -26.96 16.90 -7.34
N PHE A 206 -27.30 16.83 -6.05
CA PHE A 206 -26.51 17.46 -5.00
C PHE A 206 -25.63 16.44 -4.29
N ILE A 207 -24.36 16.41 -4.71
CA ILE A 207 -23.27 15.83 -3.93
C ILE A 207 -23.11 16.70 -2.67
N PHE A 208 -23.22 16.09 -1.49
CA PHE A 208 -22.98 16.74 -0.20
C PHE A 208 -21.50 17.18 -0.13
N GLY A 209 -21.21 18.43 -0.48
CA GLY A 209 -19.84 18.91 -0.54
C GLY A 209 -19.68 20.31 -1.09
N ARG A 210 -20.34 21.30 -0.47
CA ARG A 210 -20.01 22.74 -0.48
C ARG A 210 -21.22 23.49 0.07
N TYR A 211 -21.10 24.12 1.23
CA TYR A 211 -21.69 25.44 1.54
C TYR A 211 -21.38 25.79 3.01
N CYS A 212 -20.20 26.36 3.23
CA CYS A 212 -19.91 27.27 4.33
C CYS A 212 -18.79 28.21 3.83
N ARG A 213 -19.17 29.24 3.07
CA ARG A 213 -18.36 30.45 2.84
C ARG A 213 -19.27 31.58 2.35
N SER A 214 -19.67 32.42 3.29
CA SER A 214 -20.27 33.76 3.17
C SER A 214 -20.53 34.17 4.63
N ALA A 215 -20.19 35.34 5.15
CA ALA A 215 -19.54 36.52 4.63
C ALA A 215 -18.96 37.26 5.84
N GLY A 216 -17.79 37.85 5.69
CA GLY A 216 -17.22 38.81 6.63
C GLY A 216 -16.71 39.99 5.82
N LYS A 217 -17.62 40.80 5.29
CA LYS A 217 -17.32 42.20 5.01
C LYS A 217 -17.44 42.92 6.34
N ASN A 218 -16.42 43.67 6.74
CA ASN A 218 -16.63 44.83 7.58
C ASN A 218 -15.83 46.00 6.98
N PRO A 219 -16.39 47.22 7.02
CA PRO A 219 -15.79 48.41 6.46
C PRO A 219 -14.81 49.02 7.47
N PHE A 220 -13.68 49.51 6.97
CA PHE A 220 -13.07 50.82 7.22
C PHE A 220 -11.87 50.95 6.28
#